data_AF-A0A8I3P1K3-F1
#
_entry.id   AF-A0A8I3P1K3-F1
#
_cell.length_a   1.000
_cell.length_b   1.000
_cell.length_c   1.000
_cell.angle_alpha   90.00
_cell.angle_beta   90.00
_cell.angle_gamma   90.00
#
_symmetry.space_group_name_H-M   'P 1'
#
loop_
_entity.id
_entity.type
_entity.pdbx_description
1 polymer ?
#
loop_
_entity_poly.entity_id
_entity_poly.type
_entity_poly.pdbx_seq_one_letter_code
_entity_poly.pdbx_strand_id
1 'polypeptide(L)'
;MWPRVNRAAEEFYCRLLQEFDEEKKGIHNDPFIYEADVQVQLISKGQPNPLKNILDENDVVFIVEKLPLEKEETSHVEEPQCEETAISDLSTGENVGPLALPVGRARQLIGLYTMAHNPNMTHLKIHHPVTALPPLWVRCDSSDPEGTCWLGAELVTTNSIAGIVLYTVSCKADKTYSVNLEDLKSSHKKRHHLSIVTTRGFAQYELFKSTALDDTLAASQTTITLDISWSPVDEILQSPPLSSTATLNLKVESGEPRGPLNHLQRELKFLLVLADGLRTGVSEWPEPLEVKSAVELVQEFLNDLNKLDEFGDSTKKDTEIVKHDSAAVDRSIECLFTVRGDLDFAEQLWFKMSGSVVSYQDLVKCFTLIIQSLQRGDIQPWLHSGSNSLLSKLIHQSYHGTMDTVTLSGTIPVKMLLEIGLDKLKKDFISFFIGQELASLNHLEYFITPSVDIQEQVYRVQKLHHILEILVSCMLFIKPQHELLFALTHEKPQKWKVEISGGQKKVKTVWQLSDSAPVDHLSFHKPDVSELTLNGSLEERIFFTNLVTCSQVHFK
;
A
#
# COMPACT_ATOMS: atom_id res chain seq x y z
N MET A 1 42.11 -18.50 -20.93
CA MET A 1 41.08 -18.45 -19.87
C MET A 1 41.00 -17.05 -19.27
N TRP A 2 42.08 -16.53 -18.67
CA TRP A 2 42.13 -15.18 -18.06
C TRP A 2 41.73 -13.98 -18.94
N PRO A 3 42.11 -13.89 -20.24
CA PRO A 3 41.72 -12.72 -21.05
C PRO A 3 40.21 -12.58 -21.27
N ARG A 4 39.47 -13.69 -21.27
CA ARG A 4 38.00 -13.67 -21.38
C ARG A 4 37.35 -13.18 -20.10
N VAL A 5 37.85 -13.64 -18.95
CA VAL A 5 37.37 -13.24 -17.62
C VAL A 5 37.64 -11.76 -17.36
N ASN A 6 38.83 -11.27 -17.72
CA ASN A 6 39.18 -9.86 -17.60
C ASN A 6 38.24 -8.97 -18.42
N ARG A 7 37.98 -9.36 -19.68
CA ARG A 7 37.04 -8.65 -20.54
C ARG A 7 35.61 -8.66 -19.96
N ALA A 8 35.15 -9.81 -19.47
CA ALA A 8 33.83 -9.90 -18.85
C ALA A 8 33.69 -8.99 -17.63
N ALA A 9 34.74 -8.86 -16.80
CA ALA A 9 34.75 -7.96 -15.66
C ALA A 9 34.71 -6.47 -16.08
N GLU A 10 35.48 -6.10 -17.12
CA GLU A 10 35.44 -4.76 -17.72
C GLU A 10 34.05 -4.43 -18.27
N GLU A 11 33.48 -5.32 -19.09
CA GLU A 11 32.16 -5.14 -19.72
C GLU A 11 31.06 -5.05 -18.68
N PHE A 12 31.07 -5.92 -17.66
CA PHE A 12 30.09 -5.90 -16.58
C PHE A 12 30.15 -4.59 -15.79
N TYR A 13 31.35 -4.14 -15.43
CA TYR A 13 31.54 -2.87 -14.74
C TYR A 13 31.03 -1.68 -15.55
N CYS A 14 31.39 -1.60 -16.84
CA CYS A 14 30.95 -0.51 -17.71
C CYS A 14 29.43 -0.45 -17.82
N ARG A 15 28.73 -1.59 -17.91
CA ARG A 15 27.27 -1.65 -17.96
C ARG A 15 26.63 -1.17 -16.65
N LEU A 16 27.13 -1.65 -15.50
CA LEU A 16 26.63 -1.20 -14.19
C LEU A 16 26.89 0.29 -13.96
N LEU A 17 28.06 0.80 -14.37
CA LEU A 17 28.39 2.22 -14.25
C LEU A 17 27.47 3.09 -15.12
N GLN A 18 27.15 2.64 -16.33
CA GLN A 18 26.22 3.34 -17.22
C GLN A 18 24.85 3.51 -16.55
N GLU A 19 24.25 2.44 -16.05
CA GLU A 19 22.96 2.51 -15.36
C GLU A 19 23.02 3.42 -14.13
N PHE A 20 24.07 3.33 -13.33
CA PHE A 20 24.23 4.17 -12.15
C PHE A 20 24.35 5.66 -12.49
N ASP A 21 25.01 6.00 -13.60
CA ASP A 21 25.13 7.39 -14.06
C ASP A 21 23.86 7.90 -14.76
N GLU A 22 23.04 7.02 -15.33
CA GLU A 22 21.71 7.35 -15.88
C GLU A 22 20.68 7.58 -14.76
N GLU A 23 20.69 6.75 -13.71
CA GLU A 23 19.86 6.95 -12.51
C GLU A 23 20.16 8.30 -11.84
N LYS A 24 21.45 8.68 -11.71
CA LYS A 24 21.84 10.00 -11.16
C LYS A 24 21.32 11.18 -11.97
N LYS A 25 21.04 10.99 -13.27
CA LYS A 25 20.44 12.01 -14.14
C LYS A 25 18.92 12.05 -14.04
N GLY A 26 18.32 11.19 -13.19
CA GLY A 26 16.88 11.06 -13.02
C GLY A 26 16.19 10.24 -14.12
N ILE A 27 16.96 9.48 -14.90
CA ILE A 27 16.43 8.58 -15.92
C ILE A 27 16.26 7.21 -15.28
N HIS A 28 15.01 6.78 -15.10
CA HIS A 28 14.69 5.43 -14.65
C HIS A 28 14.65 4.50 -15.86
N ASN A 29 15.55 3.53 -15.90
CA ASN A 29 15.59 2.52 -16.95
C ASN A 29 14.95 1.21 -16.50
N ASP A 30 14.35 0.52 -17.45
CA ASP A 30 13.95 -0.88 -17.29
C ASP A 30 15.18 -1.77 -17.03
N PRO A 31 15.00 -2.96 -16.42
CA PRO A 31 16.09 -3.91 -16.23
C PRO A 31 16.83 -4.17 -17.54
N PHE A 32 18.16 -4.03 -17.53
CA PHE A 32 18.95 -4.30 -18.73
C PHE A 32 19.38 -5.77 -18.77
N ILE A 33 19.39 -6.33 -19.97
CA ILE A 33 19.91 -7.68 -20.22
C ILE A 33 21.45 -7.58 -20.30
N TYR A 34 22.15 -8.31 -19.44
CA TYR A 34 23.61 -8.42 -19.46
C TYR A 34 24.07 -9.58 -20.35
N GLU A 35 23.44 -10.75 -20.19
CA GLU A 35 23.64 -11.95 -21.00
C GLU A 35 22.27 -12.60 -21.29
N ALA A 36 22.22 -13.58 -22.20
CA ALA A 36 20.96 -14.16 -22.71
C ALA A 36 19.98 -14.64 -21.62
N ASP A 37 20.47 -15.02 -20.45
CA ASP A 37 19.70 -15.52 -19.32
C ASP A 37 19.79 -14.63 -18.06
N VAL A 38 20.48 -13.49 -18.10
CA VAL A 38 20.74 -12.63 -16.93
C VAL A 38 20.27 -11.20 -17.18
N GLN A 39 19.37 -10.72 -16.32
CA GLN A 39 18.97 -9.32 -16.26
C GLN A 39 19.44 -8.65 -14.97
N VAL A 40 19.65 -7.34 -15.02
CA VAL A 40 20.10 -6.53 -13.90
C VAL A 40 19.22 -5.28 -13.79
N GLN A 41 18.73 -5.02 -12.58
CA GLN A 41 17.95 -3.84 -12.25
C GLN A 41 18.62 -3.04 -11.14
N LEU A 42 18.64 -1.71 -11.28
CA LEU A 42 19.04 -0.80 -10.22
C LEU A 42 17.79 -0.31 -9.48
N ILE A 43 17.69 -0.65 -8.20
CA ILE A 43 16.58 -0.23 -7.34
C ILE A 43 16.97 1.07 -6.66
N SER A 44 16.15 2.10 -6.83
CA SER A 44 16.35 3.44 -6.29
C SER A 44 15.47 3.74 -5.07
N LYS A 45 15.66 4.93 -4.45
CA LYS A 45 14.79 5.41 -3.36
C LYS A 45 13.32 5.42 -3.80
N GLY A 46 12.45 4.87 -2.96
CA GLY A 46 11.00 4.84 -3.17
C GLY A 46 10.47 3.63 -3.93
N GLN A 47 11.34 2.83 -4.58
CA GLN A 47 10.93 1.58 -5.21
C GLN A 47 10.84 0.42 -4.19
N PRO A 48 10.01 -0.62 -4.44
CA PRO A 48 9.99 -1.83 -3.64
C PRO A 48 11.35 -2.53 -3.69
N ASN A 49 12.05 -2.58 -2.56
CA ASN A 49 13.34 -3.26 -2.46
C ASN A 49 13.13 -4.66 -1.86
N PRO A 50 13.41 -5.75 -2.60
CA PRO A 50 13.19 -7.13 -2.14
C PRO A 50 14.05 -7.50 -0.93
N LEU A 51 15.16 -6.78 -0.70
CA LEU A 51 16.04 -7.00 0.44
C LEU A 51 15.51 -6.39 1.74
N LYS A 52 14.52 -5.48 1.72
CA LYS A 52 13.94 -4.88 2.95
C LYS A 52 13.38 -5.93 3.92
N ASN A 53 12.94 -7.07 3.38
CA ASN A 53 12.45 -8.19 4.18
C ASN A 53 13.56 -8.88 5.00
N ILE A 54 14.82 -8.71 4.61
CA ILE A 54 15.99 -9.44 5.13
C ILE A 54 16.98 -8.49 5.80
N LEU A 55 17.21 -7.30 5.23
CA LEU A 55 18.21 -6.30 5.63
C LEU A 55 17.60 -4.89 5.60
N ASP A 56 17.91 -4.09 6.62
CA ASP A 56 17.36 -2.72 6.75
C ASP A 56 18.23 -1.65 6.05
N GLU A 57 19.31 -2.05 5.38
CA GLU A 57 20.37 -1.16 4.93
C GLU A 57 20.57 -1.31 3.42
N ASN A 58 19.91 -0.45 2.62
CA ASN A 58 20.46 0.23 1.44
C ASN A 58 19.33 0.83 0.58
N ASP A 59 19.46 2.13 0.29
CA ASP A 59 18.50 2.91 -0.51
C ASP A 59 18.68 2.71 -2.02
N VAL A 60 19.87 2.28 -2.43
CA VAL A 60 20.23 2.04 -3.84
C VAL A 60 20.99 0.73 -3.93
N VAL A 61 20.51 -0.20 -4.76
CA VAL A 61 21.07 -1.56 -4.87
C VAL A 61 20.85 -2.15 -6.26
N PHE A 62 21.84 -2.87 -6.79
CA PHE A 62 21.65 -3.68 -8.00
C PHE A 62 21.09 -5.06 -7.63
N ILE A 63 19.98 -5.45 -8.25
CA ILE A 63 19.42 -6.80 -8.19
C ILE A 63 19.68 -7.51 -9.53
N VAL A 64 20.26 -8.69 -9.44
CA VAL A 64 20.52 -9.56 -10.58
C VAL A 64 19.65 -10.81 -10.48
N GLU A 65 19.02 -11.16 -11.58
CA GLU A 65 18.11 -12.29 -11.64
C GLU A 65 18.09 -12.93 -13.03
N LYS A 66 17.39 -14.07 -13.12
CA LYS A 66 17.27 -14.81 -14.36
C LYS A 66 16.18 -14.20 -15.24
N LEU A 67 16.47 -14.01 -16.52
CA LEU A 67 15.49 -13.54 -17.50
C LEU A 67 14.36 -14.59 -17.66
N PRO A 68 13.07 -14.21 -17.54
CA PRO A 68 11.97 -15.08 -17.92
C PRO A 68 12.05 -15.35 -19.42
N LEU A 69 12.31 -16.59 -19.82
CA LEU A 69 12.26 -16.97 -21.23
C LEU A 69 10.80 -16.93 -21.67
N GLU A 70 10.44 -16.03 -22.58
CA GLU A 70 9.22 -16.21 -23.38
C GLU A 70 9.36 -17.54 -24.10
N LYS A 71 8.43 -18.48 -23.86
CA LYS A 71 8.44 -19.76 -24.56
C LYS A 71 8.30 -19.45 -26.06
N GLU A 72 9.35 -19.71 -26.85
CA GLU A 72 9.24 -19.73 -28.31
C GLU A 72 8.08 -20.67 -28.69
N GLU A 73 7.09 -20.13 -29.42
CA GLU A 73 6.07 -20.91 -30.09
C GLU A 73 6.76 -21.85 -31.08
N THR A 74 7.07 -23.07 -30.63
CA THR A 74 7.54 -24.12 -31.52
C THR A 74 6.36 -24.54 -32.38
N SER A 75 6.36 -24.04 -33.61
CA SER A 75 5.47 -24.45 -34.68
C SER A 75 5.38 -25.97 -34.74
N HIS A 76 4.16 -26.49 -34.61
CA HIS A 76 3.81 -27.89 -34.82
C HIS A 76 4.46 -28.43 -36.10
N VAL A 77 5.29 -29.46 -35.94
CA VAL A 77 5.47 -30.50 -36.96
C VAL A 77 5.07 -31.81 -36.30
N GLU A 78 3.92 -32.34 -36.73
CA GLU A 78 3.49 -33.69 -36.42
C GLU A 78 4.45 -34.69 -37.07
N GLU A 79 4.89 -35.71 -36.32
CA GLU A 79 4.91 -37.13 -36.71
C GLU A 79 5.34 -38.02 -35.52
N PRO A 80 5.03 -39.33 -35.50
CA PRO A 80 4.19 -39.89 -34.43
C PRO A 80 4.92 -40.76 -33.39
N GLN A 81 4.27 -40.84 -32.22
CA GLN A 81 4.24 -41.92 -31.21
C GLN A 81 5.56 -42.59 -30.76
N CYS A 82 5.87 -42.42 -29.47
CA CYS A 82 6.28 -43.52 -28.61
C CYS A 82 5.70 -43.29 -27.20
N GLU A 83 4.82 -44.18 -26.76
CA GLU A 83 4.29 -44.23 -25.40
C GLU A 83 5.41 -44.63 -24.43
N GLU A 84 5.71 -43.79 -23.44
CA GLU A 84 6.03 -44.22 -22.07
C GLU A 84 5.95 -43.02 -21.13
N THR A 85 4.94 -43.06 -20.26
CA THR A 85 4.69 -42.29 -19.03
C THR A 85 5.75 -41.27 -18.61
N ALA A 86 5.47 -39.99 -18.86
CA ALA A 86 5.95 -38.88 -18.05
C ALA A 86 4.77 -37.92 -17.83
N ILE A 87 4.37 -37.76 -16.58
CA ILE A 87 3.36 -36.79 -16.15
C ILE A 87 3.99 -35.41 -16.34
N SER A 88 3.65 -34.76 -17.45
CA SER A 88 4.09 -33.41 -17.76
C SER A 88 3.16 -32.42 -17.07
N ASP A 89 3.66 -31.77 -16.02
CA ASP A 89 3.04 -30.61 -15.38
C ASP A 89 2.96 -29.46 -16.39
N LEU A 90 1.76 -29.26 -16.94
CA LEU A 90 1.37 -28.07 -17.69
C LEU A 90 0.49 -27.22 -16.78
N SER A 91 1.09 -26.30 -16.03
CA SER A 91 0.38 -25.10 -15.59
C SER A 91 0.70 -23.95 -16.56
N THR A 92 -0.34 -23.58 -17.31
CA THR A 92 -0.38 -22.44 -18.22
C THR A 92 -0.51 -21.13 -17.44
N GLY A 93 0.40 -20.19 -17.70
CA GLY A 93 0.08 -18.75 -17.68
C GLY A 93 -0.09 -18.06 -16.33
N GLU A 94 0.64 -18.45 -15.28
CA GLU A 94 0.82 -17.58 -14.12
C GLU A 94 1.94 -16.58 -14.39
N ASN A 95 1.77 -15.32 -13.99
CA ASN A 95 2.86 -14.34 -13.94
C ASN A 95 4.02 -14.96 -13.14
N VAL A 96 5.02 -15.49 -13.85
CA VAL A 96 6.15 -16.17 -13.22
C VAL A 96 6.87 -15.11 -12.41
N GLY A 97 6.83 -15.26 -11.07
CA GLY A 97 7.55 -14.39 -10.15
C GLY A 97 9.05 -14.33 -10.49
N PRO A 98 9.81 -13.44 -9.82
CA PRO A 98 11.22 -13.27 -10.11
C PRO A 98 11.98 -14.60 -10.08
N LEU A 99 12.85 -14.83 -11.07
CA LEU A 99 13.53 -16.12 -11.24
C LEU A 99 14.96 -16.08 -10.72
N ALA A 100 15.36 -17.14 -10.03
CA ALA A 100 16.68 -17.25 -9.45
C ALA A 100 17.72 -17.81 -10.43
N LEU A 101 18.99 -17.45 -10.21
CA LEU A 101 20.13 -18.03 -10.92
C LEU A 101 20.74 -19.18 -10.11
N PRO A 102 21.40 -20.16 -10.78
CA PRO A 102 22.19 -21.16 -10.07
C PRO A 102 23.27 -20.51 -9.20
N VAL A 103 23.49 -21.02 -7.98
CA VAL A 103 24.47 -20.47 -7.03
C VAL A 103 25.87 -20.34 -7.65
N GLY A 104 26.28 -21.31 -8.48
CA GLY A 104 27.56 -21.25 -9.19
C GLY A 104 27.66 -20.05 -10.16
N ARG A 105 26.56 -19.71 -10.84
CA ARG A 105 26.48 -18.56 -11.74
C ARG A 105 26.48 -17.24 -10.96
N ALA A 106 25.72 -17.16 -9.88
CA ALA A 106 25.71 -16.01 -8.99
C ALA A 106 27.11 -15.69 -8.43
N ARG A 107 27.87 -16.71 -8.00
CA ARG A 107 29.27 -16.54 -7.55
C ARG A 107 30.19 -16.00 -8.64
N GLN A 108 29.98 -16.37 -9.91
CA GLN A 108 30.76 -15.82 -11.03
C GLN A 108 30.50 -14.31 -11.17
N LEU A 109 29.25 -13.87 -11.13
CA LEU A 109 28.88 -12.45 -11.27
C LEU A 109 29.40 -11.61 -10.09
N ILE A 110 29.27 -12.12 -8.86
CA ILE A 110 29.88 -11.51 -7.66
C ILE A 110 31.41 -11.43 -7.82
N GLY A 111 32.03 -12.46 -8.40
CA GLY A 111 33.45 -12.48 -8.73
C GLY A 111 33.83 -11.40 -9.74
N LEU A 112 33.09 -11.25 -10.85
CA LEU A 112 33.32 -10.19 -11.84
C LEU A 112 33.24 -8.80 -11.22
N TYR A 113 32.20 -8.54 -10.41
CA TYR A 113 32.04 -7.29 -9.68
C TYR A 113 33.21 -7.04 -8.73
N THR A 114 33.63 -8.06 -7.99
CA THR A 114 34.78 -7.95 -7.06
C THR A 114 36.08 -7.63 -7.81
N MET A 115 36.33 -8.30 -8.94
CA MET A 115 37.54 -8.10 -9.74
C MET A 115 37.58 -6.70 -10.35
N ALA A 116 36.46 -6.20 -10.88
CA ALA A 116 36.40 -4.88 -11.49
C ALA A 116 36.68 -3.72 -10.51
N HIS A 117 36.35 -3.90 -9.24
CA HIS A 117 36.57 -2.90 -8.19
C HIS A 117 37.86 -3.10 -7.40
N ASN A 118 38.64 -4.15 -7.70
CA ASN A 118 39.89 -4.42 -7.01
C ASN A 118 41.03 -3.57 -7.64
N PRO A 119 41.62 -2.61 -6.89
CA PRO A 119 42.66 -1.73 -7.43
C PRO A 119 43.94 -2.48 -7.84
N ASN A 120 44.14 -3.71 -7.36
CA ASN A 120 45.30 -4.53 -7.71
C ASN A 120 45.16 -5.23 -9.08
N MET A 121 43.98 -5.18 -9.70
CA MET A 121 43.72 -5.77 -11.01
C MET A 121 44.22 -4.86 -12.15
N THR A 122 45.54 -4.72 -12.27
CA THR A 122 46.21 -3.83 -13.25
C THR A 122 46.04 -4.24 -14.71
N HIS A 123 45.59 -5.46 -14.98
CA HIS A 123 45.35 -5.97 -16.33
C HIS A 123 43.98 -5.57 -16.91
N LEU A 124 43.13 -4.92 -16.11
CA LEU A 124 41.81 -4.45 -16.55
C LEU A 124 41.92 -3.07 -17.18
N LYS A 125 41.26 -2.88 -18.33
CA LYS A 125 41.19 -1.60 -19.05
C LYS A 125 40.13 -0.64 -18.47
N ILE A 126 40.10 -0.50 -17.15
CA ILE A 126 39.19 0.41 -16.45
C ILE A 126 39.93 1.70 -16.10
N HIS A 127 39.34 2.86 -16.40
CA HIS A 127 39.92 4.15 -16.05
C HIS A 127 39.95 4.31 -14.51
N HIS A 128 41.14 4.64 -13.99
CA HIS A 128 41.34 4.86 -12.55
C HIS A 128 41.22 6.36 -12.22
N PRO A 129 40.64 6.72 -11.06
CA PRO A 129 40.13 5.83 -10.01
C PRO A 129 38.78 5.19 -10.37
N VAL A 130 38.60 3.92 -9.97
CA VAL A 130 37.35 3.18 -10.17
C VAL A 130 36.26 3.79 -9.26
N THR A 131 35.13 4.18 -9.86
CA THR A 131 33.95 4.66 -9.13
C THR A 131 33.38 3.54 -8.26
N ALA A 132 33.11 3.83 -6.98
CA ALA A 132 32.42 2.91 -6.10
C ALA A 132 30.94 2.79 -6.51
N LEU A 133 30.56 1.62 -7.01
CA LEU A 133 29.18 1.32 -7.40
C LEU A 133 28.32 0.90 -6.20
N PRO A 134 26.98 1.02 -6.30
CA PRO A 134 26.04 0.42 -5.37
C PRO A 134 26.30 -1.08 -5.12
N PRO A 135 25.87 -1.63 -3.97
CA PRO A 135 25.98 -3.05 -3.69
C PRO A 135 25.29 -3.91 -4.76
N LEU A 136 25.87 -5.07 -5.06
CA LEU A 136 25.33 -6.02 -6.02
C LEU A 136 24.74 -7.22 -5.28
N TRP A 137 23.49 -7.56 -5.56
CA TRP A 137 22.78 -8.72 -4.99
C TRP A 137 22.23 -9.61 -6.09
N VAL A 138 22.39 -10.92 -5.93
CA VAL A 138 21.98 -11.92 -6.92
C VAL A 138 21.00 -12.91 -6.30
N ARG A 139 19.83 -13.09 -6.92
CA ARG A 139 18.84 -14.12 -6.55
C ARG A 139 19.40 -15.51 -6.85
N CYS A 140 19.37 -16.40 -5.86
CA CYS A 140 19.96 -17.75 -5.95
C CYS A 140 18.90 -18.83 -5.74
N ASP A 141 19.04 -19.94 -6.45
CA ASP A 141 18.05 -21.03 -6.52
C ASP A 141 18.09 -22.03 -5.35
N SER A 142 18.93 -21.79 -4.33
CA SER A 142 19.13 -22.70 -3.18
C SER A 142 19.54 -24.13 -3.57
N SER A 143 20.10 -24.34 -4.77
CA SER A 143 20.55 -25.66 -5.24
C SER A 143 21.80 -26.19 -4.53
N ASP A 144 22.50 -25.35 -3.76
CA ASP A 144 23.68 -25.75 -3.00
C ASP A 144 23.29 -26.38 -1.64
N PRO A 145 24.18 -27.19 -1.02
CA PRO A 145 23.89 -27.85 0.25
C PRO A 145 23.53 -26.91 1.41
N GLU A 146 23.96 -25.65 1.33
CA GLU A 146 23.69 -24.62 2.34
C GLU A 146 22.35 -23.89 2.13
N GLY A 147 21.69 -24.10 0.99
CA GLY A 147 20.40 -23.49 0.66
C GLY A 147 20.49 -21.98 0.43
N THR A 148 21.55 -21.51 -0.23
CA THR A 148 21.82 -20.10 -0.52
C THR A 148 20.77 -19.51 -1.45
N CYS A 149 20.02 -18.52 -0.95
CA CYS A 149 18.98 -17.81 -1.68
C CYS A 149 19.40 -16.41 -2.13
N TRP A 150 20.40 -15.80 -1.48
CA TRP A 150 21.02 -14.57 -1.98
C TRP A 150 22.53 -14.56 -1.80
N LEU A 151 23.21 -13.96 -2.77
CA LEU A 151 24.61 -13.54 -2.65
C LEU A 151 24.70 -12.03 -2.84
N GLY A 152 25.40 -11.36 -1.91
CA GLY A 152 25.57 -9.92 -1.92
C GLY A 152 27.05 -9.52 -1.94
N ALA A 153 27.35 -8.37 -2.51
CA ALA A 153 28.68 -7.77 -2.58
C ALA A 153 28.58 -6.26 -2.31
N GLU A 154 29.22 -5.80 -1.23
CA GLU A 154 29.22 -4.39 -0.85
C GLU A 154 30.65 -3.86 -0.65
N LEU A 155 30.97 -2.76 -1.32
CA LEU A 155 32.30 -2.15 -1.25
C LEU A 155 32.55 -1.48 0.11
N VAL A 156 33.78 -1.60 0.60
CA VAL A 156 34.27 -0.90 1.78
C VAL A 156 35.15 0.26 1.33
N THR A 157 34.63 1.47 1.49
CA THR A 157 35.30 2.71 1.09
C THR A 157 35.74 3.51 2.31
N THR A 158 36.98 3.97 2.32
CA THR A 158 37.47 4.97 3.29
C THR A 158 37.74 6.29 2.55
N ASN A 159 38.84 6.34 1.79
CA ASN A 159 39.18 7.39 0.83
C ASN A 159 39.28 6.84 -0.61
N SER A 160 39.54 5.54 -0.73
CA SER A 160 39.50 4.72 -1.94
C SER A 160 38.82 3.39 -1.60
N ILE A 161 38.59 2.54 -2.61
CA ILE A 161 38.05 1.20 -2.40
C ILE A 161 39.11 0.35 -1.67
N ALA A 162 38.85 0.03 -0.40
CA ALA A 162 39.77 -0.68 0.49
C ALA A 162 39.47 -2.18 0.59
N GLY A 163 38.30 -2.61 0.12
CA GLY A 163 37.87 -3.99 0.21
C GLY A 163 36.40 -4.17 -0.16
N ILE A 164 35.88 -5.36 0.14
CA ILE A 164 34.52 -5.76 -0.14
C ILE A 164 33.99 -6.66 0.98
N VAL A 165 32.71 -6.54 1.29
CA VAL A 165 31.96 -7.46 2.15
C VAL A 165 31.10 -8.34 1.26
N LEU A 166 31.27 -9.65 1.37
CA LEU A 166 30.51 -10.66 0.65
C LEU A 166 29.46 -11.23 1.59
N TYR A 167 28.18 -11.11 1.22
CA TYR A 167 27.05 -11.62 1.98
C TYR A 167 26.55 -12.94 1.40
N THR A 168 26.11 -13.83 2.29
CA THR A 168 25.41 -15.07 1.95
C THR A 168 24.16 -15.14 2.80
N VAL A 169 23.02 -15.34 2.14
CA VAL A 169 21.72 -15.54 2.80
C VAL A 169 21.23 -16.94 2.49
N SER A 170 20.83 -17.65 3.53
CA SER A 170 20.12 -18.92 3.44
C SER A 170 18.73 -18.76 4.03
N CYS A 171 17.75 -19.47 3.47
CA CYS A 171 16.39 -19.50 3.99
C CYS A 171 15.90 -20.95 4.08
N LYS A 172 15.28 -21.29 5.20
CA LYS A 172 14.71 -22.62 5.46
C LYS A 172 13.30 -22.49 5.98
N ALA A 173 12.40 -23.31 5.45
CA ALA A 173 11.04 -23.46 5.96
C ALA A 173 10.97 -24.77 6.76
N ASP A 174 10.63 -24.69 8.04
CA ASP A 174 10.55 -25.84 8.94
C ASP A 174 9.48 -25.60 10.01
N LYS A 175 8.95 -26.69 10.58
CA LYS A 175 8.04 -26.65 11.74
C LYS A 175 8.78 -26.31 13.02
N THR A 176 10.07 -26.64 13.09
CA THR A 176 10.92 -26.37 14.26
C THR A 176 12.08 -25.48 13.90
N TYR A 177 12.46 -24.59 14.82
CA TYR A 177 13.68 -23.82 14.73
C TYR A 177 14.50 -24.03 16.00
N SER A 178 15.80 -24.22 15.84
CA SER A 178 16.74 -24.28 16.97
C SER A 178 17.88 -23.33 16.67
N VAL A 179 17.96 -22.25 17.44
CA VAL A 179 19.04 -21.29 17.33
C VAL A 179 19.44 -20.83 18.74
N ASN A 180 20.75 -20.67 18.96
CA ASN A 180 21.28 -20.18 20.21
C ASN A 180 22.05 -18.88 19.96
N LEU A 181 21.79 -17.86 20.78
CA LEU A 181 22.38 -16.53 20.61
C LEU A 181 23.90 -16.55 20.78
N GLU A 182 24.41 -17.33 21.73
CA GLU A 182 25.83 -17.42 22.02
C GLU A 182 26.58 -18.18 20.93
N ASP A 183 25.94 -19.15 20.27
CA ASP A 183 26.49 -19.81 19.09
C ASP A 183 26.63 -18.85 17.90
N LEU A 184 25.63 -17.99 17.69
CA LEU A 184 25.70 -16.94 16.65
C LEU A 184 26.79 -15.90 16.98
N LYS A 185 26.84 -15.42 18.23
CA LYS A 185 27.88 -14.48 18.69
C LYS A 185 29.28 -15.08 18.55
N SER A 186 29.48 -16.32 18.99
CA SER A 186 30.77 -17.00 18.92
C SER A 186 31.19 -17.29 17.48
N SER A 187 30.26 -17.67 16.60
CA SER A 187 30.51 -17.87 15.17
C SER A 187 30.91 -16.56 14.49
N HIS A 188 30.23 -15.45 14.79
CA HIS A 188 30.59 -14.13 14.26
C HIS A 188 31.97 -13.68 14.76
N LYS A 189 32.27 -13.84 16.06
CA LYS A 189 33.59 -13.54 16.65
C LYS A 189 34.71 -14.34 15.99
N LYS A 190 34.50 -15.64 15.78
CA LYS A 190 35.46 -16.54 15.11
C LYS A 190 35.69 -16.13 13.66
N ARG A 191 34.61 -15.83 12.92
CA ARG A 191 34.67 -15.47 11.49
C ARG A 191 35.42 -14.16 11.23
N HIS A 192 35.26 -13.17 12.11
CA HIS A 192 35.83 -11.83 11.92
C HIS A 192 36.98 -11.50 12.87
N HIS A 193 37.44 -12.46 13.67
CA HIS A 193 38.52 -12.29 14.65
C HIS A 193 38.26 -11.13 15.64
N LEU A 194 37.02 -11.02 16.13
CA LEU A 194 36.59 -9.96 17.05
C LEU A 194 36.57 -10.43 18.51
N SER A 195 36.89 -9.53 19.44
CA SER A 195 36.80 -9.77 20.88
C SER A 195 35.41 -9.45 21.46
N ILE A 196 34.80 -8.36 20.99
CA ILE A 196 33.52 -7.83 21.46
C ILE A 196 32.54 -7.76 20.28
N VAL A 197 31.28 -8.09 20.54
CA VAL A 197 30.17 -7.94 19.59
C VAL A 197 29.01 -7.24 20.29
N THR A 198 28.25 -6.46 19.55
CA THR A 198 26.99 -5.87 19.98
C THR A 198 25.82 -6.59 19.31
N THR A 199 24.65 -6.52 19.93
CA THR A 199 23.43 -7.14 19.41
C THR A 199 22.31 -6.12 19.32
N ARG A 200 21.53 -6.17 18.24
CA ARG A 200 20.37 -5.31 17.99
C ARG A 200 19.17 -6.19 17.64
N GLY A 201 18.07 -5.99 18.35
CA GLY A 201 16.82 -6.71 18.16
C GLY A 201 15.86 -5.90 17.29
N PHE A 202 15.03 -6.61 16.54
CA PHE A 202 13.93 -6.06 15.79
C PHE A 202 12.76 -7.04 15.82
N ALA A 203 11.55 -6.54 16.03
CA ALA A 203 10.31 -7.30 15.97
C ALA A 203 9.25 -6.48 15.24
N GLN A 204 8.48 -7.14 14.38
CA GLN A 204 7.36 -6.56 13.68
C GLN A 204 6.08 -7.31 14.07
N TYR A 205 5.06 -6.55 14.44
CA TYR A 205 3.75 -7.05 14.83
C TYR A 205 2.71 -6.56 13.82
N GLU A 206 1.92 -7.48 13.26
CA GLU A 206 0.76 -7.13 12.45
C GLU A 206 -0.39 -6.77 13.40
N LEU A 207 -0.78 -5.50 13.43
CA LEU A 207 -1.88 -5.02 14.27
C LEU A 207 -3.22 -5.16 13.55
N PHE A 208 -3.21 -4.91 12.24
CA PHE A 208 -4.39 -5.00 11.39
C PHE A 208 -4.01 -5.28 9.96
N LYS A 209 -4.78 -6.16 9.33
CA LYS A 209 -4.73 -6.44 7.91
C LYS A 209 -6.15 -6.66 7.42
N SER A 210 -6.55 -5.86 6.44
CA SER A 210 -7.84 -6.04 5.78
C SER A 210 -7.86 -7.36 4.99
N THR A 211 -8.93 -8.14 5.12
CA THR A 211 -9.19 -9.30 4.27
C THR A 211 -10.00 -8.88 3.04
N ALA A 212 -9.41 -9.06 1.86
CA ALA A 212 -10.15 -8.92 0.61
C ALA A 212 -11.22 -10.03 0.54
N LEU A 213 -12.49 -9.67 0.34
CA LEU A 213 -13.46 -10.61 -0.22
C LEU A 213 -13.12 -10.73 -1.71
N ASP A 214 -12.80 -11.93 -2.16
CA ASP A 214 -12.41 -12.35 -3.51
C ASP A 214 -10.91 -12.35 -3.82
N ASP A 215 -10.36 -13.57 -3.98
CA ASP A 215 -9.00 -13.92 -4.41
C ASP A 215 -8.69 -13.54 -5.88
N THR A 216 -9.30 -12.48 -6.40
CA THR A 216 -8.99 -11.99 -7.76
C THR A 216 -8.18 -10.71 -7.70
N LEU A 217 -6.90 -10.86 -8.06
CA LEU A 217 -5.90 -9.81 -8.32
C LEU A 217 -5.64 -8.86 -7.15
N ALA A 218 -4.64 -9.20 -6.32
CA ALA A 218 -3.81 -8.32 -5.48
C ALA A 218 -4.37 -6.89 -5.22
N ALA A 219 -5.57 -6.80 -4.63
CA ALA A 219 -6.08 -5.52 -4.17
C ALA A 219 -5.19 -5.07 -3.01
N SER A 220 -4.63 -3.87 -3.11
CA SER A 220 -3.85 -3.26 -2.03
C SER A 220 -4.69 -3.25 -0.75
N GLN A 221 -4.22 -3.94 0.29
CA GLN A 221 -4.91 -4.02 1.57
C GLN A 221 -4.46 -2.89 2.50
N THR A 222 -5.39 -2.38 3.32
CA THR A 222 -5.04 -1.58 4.49
C THR A 222 -4.29 -2.47 5.47
N THR A 223 -3.04 -2.11 5.77
CA THR A 223 -2.17 -2.84 6.70
C THR A 223 -1.55 -1.89 7.70
N ILE A 224 -1.62 -2.26 8.97
CA ILE A 224 -1.04 -1.51 10.08
C ILE A 224 -0.09 -2.44 10.82
N THR A 225 1.18 -2.06 10.87
CA THR A 225 2.24 -2.86 11.49
C THR A 225 3.02 -2.02 12.48
N LEU A 226 3.44 -2.63 13.58
CA LEU A 226 4.30 -2.00 14.58
C LEU A 226 5.70 -2.60 14.51
N ASP A 227 6.68 -1.77 14.17
CA ASP A 227 8.10 -2.12 14.18
C ASP A 227 8.73 -1.66 15.49
N ILE A 228 9.37 -2.58 16.21
CA ILE A 228 10.06 -2.29 17.46
C ILE A 228 11.52 -2.71 17.31
N SER A 229 12.45 -1.81 17.63
CA SER A 229 13.88 -2.08 17.62
C SER A 229 14.55 -1.68 18.92
N TRP A 230 15.52 -2.48 19.35
CA TRP A 230 16.18 -2.29 20.63
C TRP A 230 17.60 -2.86 20.67
N SER A 231 18.35 -2.49 21.70
CA SER A 231 19.72 -2.93 21.92
C SER A 231 20.05 -2.76 23.41
N PRO A 232 20.74 -3.70 24.06
CA PRO A 232 21.22 -4.99 23.52
C PRO A 232 20.12 -6.07 23.42
N VAL A 233 20.48 -7.21 22.85
CA VAL A 233 19.71 -8.46 22.87
C VAL A 233 20.35 -9.51 23.75
N ASP A 234 19.59 -10.02 24.72
CA ASP A 234 20.05 -10.99 25.71
C ASP A 234 19.56 -12.42 25.41
N GLU A 235 18.33 -12.56 24.90
CA GLU A 235 17.74 -13.86 24.55
C GLU A 235 17.07 -13.83 23.15
N ILE A 236 17.07 -14.97 22.46
CA ILE A 236 16.36 -15.13 21.19
C ILE A 236 14.86 -15.17 21.45
N LEU A 237 14.10 -14.41 20.68
CA LEU A 237 12.66 -14.20 20.87
C LEU A 237 12.30 -13.52 22.18
N GLN A 238 13.24 -12.79 22.80
CA GLN A 238 12.91 -11.93 23.91
C GLN A 238 11.87 -10.87 23.50
N SER A 239 10.93 -10.61 24.41
CA SER A 239 9.98 -9.53 24.25
C SER A 239 10.70 -8.18 24.23
N PRO A 240 10.36 -7.26 23.33
CA PRO A 240 10.98 -5.94 23.28
C PRO A 240 10.80 -5.19 24.62
N PRO A 241 11.86 -4.61 25.21
CA PRO A 241 11.74 -3.83 26.45
C PRO A 241 10.96 -2.53 26.23
N LEU A 242 10.40 -1.95 27.29
CA LEU A 242 9.64 -0.69 27.20
C LEU A 242 10.49 0.52 26.79
N SER A 243 11.81 0.43 26.90
CA SER A 243 12.77 1.45 26.45
C SER A 243 13.10 1.37 24.94
N SER A 244 12.44 0.47 24.21
CA SER A 244 12.67 0.27 22.77
C SER A 244 12.22 1.47 21.93
N THR A 245 12.79 1.58 20.73
CA THR A 245 12.29 2.51 19.71
C THR A 245 11.20 1.81 18.91
N ALA A 246 10.00 2.40 18.85
CA ALA A 246 8.86 1.88 18.11
C ALA A 246 8.48 2.78 16.94
N THR A 247 8.02 2.20 15.84
CA THR A 247 7.54 2.90 14.64
C THR A 247 6.25 2.23 14.19
N LEU A 248 5.17 3.00 14.11
CA LEU A 248 3.88 2.53 13.61
C LEU A 248 3.82 2.80 12.10
N ASN A 249 3.84 1.75 11.29
CA ASN A 249 3.69 1.86 9.84
C ASN A 249 2.22 1.71 9.46
N LEU A 250 1.72 2.65 8.67
CA LEU A 250 0.33 2.74 8.24
C LEU A 250 0.31 2.74 6.72
N LYS A 251 -0.28 1.70 6.14
CA LYS A 251 -0.65 1.66 4.72
C LYS A 251 -2.15 1.58 4.66
N VAL A 252 -2.81 2.65 4.22
CA VAL A 252 -4.27 2.73 4.14
C VAL A 252 -4.65 2.75 2.67
N GLU A 253 -5.49 1.80 2.26
CA GLU A 253 -6.10 1.81 0.93
C GLU A 253 -7.47 2.48 1.00
N SER A 254 -7.76 3.36 0.03
CA SER A 254 -9.07 4.04 -0.01
C SER A 254 -10.15 3.13 -0.60
N GLY A 255 -11.36 3.21 -0.07
CA GLY A 255 -12.52 2.51 -0.65
C GLY A 255 -12.89 1.16 -0.02
N GLU A 256 -12.38 0.88 1.18
CA GLU A 256 -12.65 -0.39 1.85
C GLU A 256 -14.15 -0.52 2.25
N PRO A 257 -14.88 -1.52 1.73
CA PRO A 257 -16.34 -1.57 1.82
C PRO A 257 -16.88 -1.82 3.23
N ARG A 258 -16.04 -2.27 4.17
CA ARG A 258 -16.39 -2.47 5.58
C ARG A 258 -15.81 -1.39 6.50
N GLY A 259 -15.18 -0.36 5.93
CA GLY A 259 -14.64 0.74 6.71
C GLY A 259 -15.76 1.54 7.41
N PRO A 260 -15.49 2.15 8.57
CA PRO A 260 -16.47 2.99 9.27
C PRO A 260 -16.89 4.24 8.49
N LEU A 261 -16.11 4.61 7.48
CA LEU A 261 -16.34 5.74 6.59
C LEU A 261 -17.13 5.37 5.33
N ASN A 262 -17.73 4.16 5.27
CA ASN A 262 -18.43 3.67 4.07
C ASN A 262 -19.48 4.67 3.54
N HIS A 263 -20.24 5.31 4.42
CA HIS A 263 -21.24 6.30 4.02
C HIS A 263 -20.61 7.50 3.28
N LEU A 264 -19.56 8.12 3.85
CA LEU A 264 -18.82 9.22 3.23
C LEU A 264 -18.12 8.77 1.93
N GLN A 265 -17.60 7.55 1.91
CA GLN A 265 -16.92 7.01 0.73
C GLN A 265 -17.89 6.79 -0.43
N ARG A 266 -19.13 6.35 -0.16
CA ARG A 266 -20.18 6.23 -1.18
C ARG A 266 -20.55 7.59 -1.76
N GLU A 267 -20.75 8.57 -0.90
CA GLU A 267 -21.06 9.94 -1.34
C GLU A 267 -19.92 10.53 -2.16
N LEU A 268 -18.67 10.31 -1.75
CA LEU A 268 -17.49 10.72 -2.52
C LEU A 268 -17.44 9.99 -3.87
N LYS A 269 -17.68 8.69 -3.91
CA LYS A 269 -17.73 7.91 -5.16
C LYS A 269 -18.78 8.46 -6.12
N PHE A 270 -19.97 8.80 -5.63
CA PHE A 270 -21.01 9.43 -6.44
C PHE A 270 -20.61 10.83 -6.92
N LEU A 271 -19.98 11.64 -6.05
CA LEU A 271 -19.43 12.95 -6.42
C LEU A 271 -18.41 12.83 -7.57
N LEU A 272 -17.57 11.80 -7.55
CA LEU A 272 -16.58 11.52 -8.60
C LEU A 272 -17.22 11.12 -9.92
N VAL A 273 -18.26 10.28 -9.88
CA VAL A 273 -19.06 9.95 -11.08
C VAL A 273 -19.62 11.21 -11.74
N LEU A 274 -20.12 12.17 -10.94
CA LEU A 274 -20.62 13.44 -11.45
C LEU A 274 -19.49 14.32 -12.02
N ALA A 275 -18.34 14.37 -11.35
CA ALA A 275 -17.17 15.12 -11.80
C ALA A 275 -16.59 14.57 -13.11
N ASP A 276 -16.46 13.25 -13.22
CA ASP A 276 -16.01 12.57 -14.44
C ASP A 276 -17.04 12.68 -15.57
N GLY A 277 -18.32 12.59 -15.24
CA GLY A 277 -19.41 12.88 -16.18
C GLY A 277 -19.34 14.29 -16.77
N LEU A 278 -19.03 15.28 -15.93
CA LEU A 278 -18.87 16.67 -16.35
C LEU A 278 -17.63 16.86 -17.25
N ARG A 279 -16.55 16.10 -16.99
CA ARG A 279 -15.28 16.18 -17.72
C ARG A 279 -15.29 15.43 -19.05
N THR A 280 -15.88 14.24 -19.08
CA THR A 280 -15.82 13.30 -20.20
C THR A 280 -17.10 13.25 -21.03
N GLY A 281 -18.23 13.72 -20.48
CA GLY A 281 -19.55 13.59 -21.09
C GLY A 281 -20.18 12.21 -20.92
N VAL A 282 -19.50 11.26 -20.26
CA VAL A 282 -19.98 9.90 -20.00
C VAL A 282 -20.02 9.66 -18.50
N SER A 283 -21.17 9.24 -17.98
CA SER A 283 -21.37 8.94 -16.56
C SER A 283 -21.71 7.47 -16.37
N GLU A 284 -20.91 6.77 -15.58
CA GLU A 284 -21.20 5.43 -15.08
C GLU A 284 -21.97 5.55 -13.77
N TRP A 285 -23.31 5.47 -13.85
CA TRP A 285 -24.17 5.65 -12.69
C TRP A 285 -24.06 4.46 -11.72
N PRO A 286 -23.92 4.70 -10.41
CA PRO A 286 -23.86 3.62 -9.44
C PRO A 286 -25.22 2.95 -9.26
N GLU A 287 -25.21 1.74 -8.69
CA GLU A 287 -26.43 1.00 -8.35
C GLU A 287 -27.26 1.77 -7.30
N PRO A 288 -28.59 1.83 -7.47
CA PRO A 288 -29.46 2.51 -6.53
C PRO A 288 -29.50 1.78 -5.19
N LEU A 289 -29.41 2.54 -4.11
CA LEU A 289 -29.56 2.04 -2.74
C LEU A 289 -31.03 2.01 -2.30
N GLU A 290 -31.81 2.93 -2.87
CA GLU A 290 -33.23 3.09 -2.57
C GLU A 290 -34.10 2.29 -3.54
N VAL A 291 -35.16 1.69 -3.01
CA VAL A 291 -36.16 0.97 -3.83
C VAL A 291 -37.02 1.95 -4.64
N LYS A 292 -37.23 3.16 -4.11
CA LYS A 292 -37.97 4.25 -4.77
C LYS A 292 -37.07 4.99 -5.75
N SER A 293 -37.65 5.46 -6.85
CA SER A 293 -36.93 6.27 -7.83
C SER A 293 -36.56 7.65 -7.27
N ALA A 294 -35.50 8.26 -7.81
CA ALA A 294 -35.09 9.62 -7.40
C ALA A 294 -36.22 10.65 -7.52
N VAL A 295 -37.04 10.53 -8.57
CA VAL A 295 -38.16 11.44 -8.82
C VAL A 295 -39.24 11.30 -7.74
N GLU A 296 -39.56 10.07 -7.34
CA GLU A 296 -40.52 9.81 -6.26
C GLU A 296 -40.02 10.34 -4.92
N LEU A 297 -38.74 10.13 -4.60
CA LEU A 297 -38.14 10.62 -3.34
C LEU A 297 -38.10 12.14 -3.27
N VAL A 298 -37.82 12.82 -4.39
CA VAL A 298 -37.83 14.28 -4.48
C VAL A 298 -39.27 14.80 -4.42
N GLN A 299 -40.23 14.15 -5.09
CA GLN A 299 -41.64 14.56 -5.01
C GLN A 299 -42.22 14.40 -3.61
N GLU A 300 -41.93 13.28 -2.93
CA GLU A 300 -42.30 13.05 -1.54
C GLU A 300 -41.70 14.11 -0.62
N PHE A 301 -40.42 14.43 -0.81
CA PHE A 301 -39.75 15.50 -0.06
C PHE A 301 -40.41 16.86 -0.22
N LEU A 302 -40.72 17.26 -1.46
CA LEU A 302 -41.40 18.52 -1.75
C LEU A 302 -42.81 18.56 -1.12
N ASN A 303 -43.54 17.45 -1.18
CA ASN A 303 -44.87 17.35 -0.58
C ASN A 303 -44.84 17.47 0.94
N ASP A 304 -43.83 16.91 1.60
CA ASP A 304 -43.71 16.97 3.05
C ASP A 304 -43.33 18.37 3.55
N LEU A 305 -42.53 19.12 2.78
CA LEU A 305 -42.25 20.53 3.03
C LEU A 305 -43.53 21.38 2.94
N ASN A 306 -44.41 21.10 1.98
CA ASN A 306 -45.69 21.80 1.85
C ASN A 306 -46.64 21.54 3.04
N LYS A 307 -46.60 20.34 3.63
CA LYS A 307 -47.46 19.98 4.78
C LYS A 307 -47.00 20.63 6.09
N LEU A 308 -45.71 20.93 6.22
CA LEU A 308 -45.14 21.57 7.41
C LEU A 308 -45.59 23.02 7.57
N ASP A 309 -45.95 23.72 6.48
CA ASP A 309 -46.50 25.08 6.53
C ASP A 309 -47.97 25.15 7.02
N GLU A 310 -48.71 24.03 7.02
CA GLU A 310 -50.11 23.99 7.48
C GLU A 310 -50.29 23.64 8.99
N PHE A 311 -49.23 23.19 9.68
CA PHE A 311 -49.29 22.87 11.11
C PHE A 311 -48.25 23.64 11.91
N GLY A 312 -48.69 24.78 12.46
CA GLY A 312 -48.01 25.41 13.58
C GLY A 312 -47.89 24.45 14.76
N ASP A 313 -46.65 24.30 15.23
CA ASP A 313 -46.25 23.71 16.52
C ASP A 313 -46.63 22.23 16.76
N SER A 314 -45.77 21.31 16.33
CA SER A 314 -45.57 20.09 17.09
C SER A 314 -44.10 19.66 17.11
N THR A 315 -43.47 19.91 18.24
CA THR A 315 -42.27 19.23 18.70
C THR A 315 -42.56 17.73 18.79
N LYS A 316 -42.20 16.97 17.75
CA LYS A 316 -42.00 15.52 17.87
C LYS A 316 -40.62 15.16 17.37
N LYS A 317 -39.75 14.89 18.35
CA LYS A 317 -38.55 14.08 18.18
C LYS A 317 -38.99 12.69 17.71
N ASP A 318 -38.90 12.40 16.43
CA ASP A 318 -38.80 11.02 15.96
C ASP A 318 -37.33 10.76 15.64
N THR A 319 -36.60 10.38 16.69
CA THR A 319 -35.32 9.70 16.58
C THR A 319 -35.65 8.25 16.26
N GLU A 320 -35.92 7.93 14.99
CA GLU A 320 -35.90 6.54 14.53
C GLU A 320 -34.44 6.08 14.46
N ILE A 321 -33.98 5.55 15.59
CA ILE A 321 -32.79 4.72 15.68
C ILE A 321 -33.09 3.46 14.86
N VAL A 322 -32.58 3.40 13.64
CA VAL A 322 -32.48 2.15 12.88
C VAL A 322 -31.62 1.20 13.70
N LYS A 323 -32.25 0.16 14.25
CA LYS A 323 -31.57 -0.92 14.97
C LYS A 323 -30.75 -1.74 13.97
N HIS A 324 -29.44 -1.55 13.97
CA HIS A 324 -28.52 -2.59 13.53
C HIS A 324 -27.97 -3.31 14.76
N ASP A 325 -28.50 -4.52 15.01
CA ASP A 325 -27.95 -5.46 15.97
C ASP A 325 -26.70 -6.13 15.34
N SER A 326 -25.52 -5.63 15.71
CA SER A 326 -24.21 -6.28 15.55
C SER A 326 -23.29 -5.79 16.67
N ALA A 327 -22.72 -6.71 17.43
CA ALA A 327 -22.29 -6.55 18.81
C ALA A 327 -21.07 -5.63 19.03
N ALA A 328 -21.27 -4.61 19.87
CA ALA A 328 -20.33 -3.94 20.79
C ALA A 328 -19.06 -3.25 20.25
N VAL A 329 -18.49 -3.67 19.12
CA VAL A 329 -17.30 -3.03 18.51
C VAL A 329 -17.74 -1.86 17.60
N ASP A 330 -18.87 -2.01 16.91
CA ASP A 330 -19.45 -0.97 16.03
C ASP A 330 -19.81 0.32 16.81
N ARG A 331 -20.26 0.20 18.06
CA ARG A 331 -20.63 1.37 18.90
C ARG A 331 -19.45 2.26 19.24
N SER A 332 -18.24 1.73 19.33
CA SER A 332 -17.04 2.55 19.62
C SER A 332 -16.63 3.39 18.41
N ILE A 333 -16.95 2.94 17.20
CA ILE A 333 -16.60 3.61 15.94
C ILE A 333 -17.73 4.54 15.47
N GLU A 334 -19.00 4.17 15.65
CA GLU A 334 -20.15 5.07 15.48
C GLU A 334 -20.10 6.26 16.44
N CYS A 335 -19.52 6.10 17.64
CA CYS A 335 -19.36 7.18 18.61
C CYS A 335 -18.35 8.26 18.17
N LEU A 336 -17.42 7.96 17.24
CA LEU A 336 -16.45 8.94 16.73
C LEU A 336 -17.04 9.86 15.64
N PHE A 337 -18.09 9.40 14.95
CA PHE A 337 -18.73 10.12 13.84
C PHE A 337 -20.19 10.43 14.17
N THR A 338 -20.43 11.56 14.82
CA THR A 338 -21.78 12.12 14.85
C THR A 338 -22.11 12.63 13.46
N VAL A 339 -22.91 11.88 12.71
CA VAL A 339 -23.45 12.34 11.42
C VAL A 339 -24.16 13.67 11.64
N ARG A 340 -23.81 14.67 10.82
CA ARG A 340 -24.41 16.00 10.90
C ARG A 340 -25.91 15.90 10.64
N GLY A 341 -26.71 16.21 11.66
CA GLY A 341 -28.18 16.10 11.62
C GLY A 341 -28.90 17.37 11.17
N ASP A 342 -28.23 18.52 11.23
CA ASP A 342 -28.72 19.82 10.78
C ASP A 342 -28.42 20.01 9.28
N LEU A 343 -29.12 19.25 8.44
CA LEU A 343 -29.01 19.37 6.98
C LEU A 343 -30.02 20.38 6.44
N ASP A 344 -29.56 21.32 5.61
CA ASP A 344 -30.46 22.23 4.90
C ASP A 344 -31.19 21.55 3.71
N PHE A 345 -32.05 22.30 3.03
CA PHE A 345 -32.79 21.80 1.88
C PHE A 345 -31.91 21.19 0.78
N ALA A 346 -30.80 21.86 0.44
CA ALA A 346 -29.92 21.40 -0.63
C ALA A 346 -29.15 20.14 -0.19
N GLU A 347 -28.77 20.05 1.07
CA GLU A 347 -28.07 18.91 1.65
C GLU A 347 -28.98 17.67 1.77
N GLN A 348 -30.24 17.86 2.17
CA GLN A 348 -31.25 16.80 2.15
C GLN A 348 -31.57 16.33 0.73
N LEU A 349 -31.59 17.25 -0.23
CA LEU A 349 -31.76 16.92 -1.64
C LEU A 349 -30.59 16.06 -2.14
N TRP A 350 -29.35 16.40 -1.79
CA TRP A 350 -28.18 15.59 -2.12
C TRP A 350 -28.28 14.18 -1.54
N PHE A 351 -28.66 14.04 -0.26
CA PHE A 351 -28.81 12.74 0.37
C PHE A 351 -29.83 11.85 -0.40
N LYS A 352 -30.99 12.41 -0.74
CA LYS A 352 -32.02 11.69 -1.50
C LYS A 352 -31.57 11.32 -2.91
N MET A 353 -30.93 12.25 -3.63
CA MET A 353 -30.53 12.04 -5.02
C MET A 353 -29.29 11.14 -5.17
N SER A 354 -28.31 11.24 -4.27
CA SER A 354 -27.08 10.44 -4.33
C SER A 354 -27.30 8.94 -4.14
N GLY A 355 -28.35 8.55 -3.42
CA GLY A 355 -28.73 7.15 -3.23
C GLY A 355 -29.67 6.56 -4.28
N SER A 356 -30.20 7.36 -5.20
CA SER A 356 -31.33 6.94 -6.07
C SER A 356 -31.23 7.34 -7.54
N VAL A 357 -30.35 8.28 -7.90
CA VAL A 357 -30.16 8.71 -9.29
C VAL A 357 -29.39 7.65 -10.06
N VAL A 358 -30.00 7.15 -11.15
CA VAL A 358 -29.40 6.14 -12.04
C VAL A 358 -29.24 6.63 -13.47
N SER A 359 -29.68 7.86 -13.77
CA SER A 359 -29.59 8.42 -15.13
C SER A 359 -29.56 9.96 -15.16
N TYR A 360 -29.04 10.52 -16.25
CA TYR A 360 -29.13 11.96 -16.54
C TYR A 360 -30.59 12.47 -16.58
N GLN A 361 -31.52 11.63 -17.06
CA GLN A 361 -32.94 12.00 -17.14
C GLN A 361 -33.56 12.17 -15.75
N ASP A 362 -33.10 11.43 -14.75
CA ASP A 362 -33.56 11.60 -13.38
C ASP A 362 -33.13 12.96 -12.83
N LEU A 363 -31.90 13.40 -13.11
CA LEU A 363 -31.44 14.75 -12.75
C LEU A 363 -32.34 15.82 -13.35
N VAL A 364 -32.62 15.73 -14.66
CA VAL A 364 -33.47 16.71 -15.36
C VAL A 364 -34.87 16.73 -14.74
N LYS A 365 -35.47 15.56 -14.50
CA LYS A 365 -36.82 15.47 -13.91
C LYS A 365 -36.85 16.02 -12.48
N CYS A 366 -35.90 15.63 -11.63
CA CYS A 366 -35.81 16.10 -10.25
C CYS A 366 -35.65 17.63 -10.17
N PHE A 367 -34.70 18.19 -10.93
CA PHE A 367 -34.52 19.65 -10.94
C PHE A 367 -35.69 20.38 -11.59
N THR A 368 -36.36 19.79 -12.58
CA THR A 368 -37.58 20.37 -13.17
C THR A 368 -38.68 20.50 -12.11
N LEU A 369 -38.92 19.47 -11.31
CA LEU A 369 -39.90 19.50 -10.23
C LEU A 369 -39.57 20.60 -9.21
N ILE A 370 -38.31 20.66 -8.75
CA ILE A 370 -37.87 21.64 -7.76
C ILE A 370 -38.01 23.07 -8.29
N ILE A 371 -37.57 23.33 -9.53
CA ILE A 371 -37.68 24.67 -10.14
C ILE A 371 -39.15 25.06 -10.32
N GLN A 372 -40.02 24.13 -10.72
CA GLN A 372 -41.46 24.40 -10.83
C GLN A 372 -42.10 24.71 -9.48
N SER A 373 -41.76 23.97 -8.41
CA SER A 373 -42.27 24.24 -7.07
C SER A 373 -41.79 25.59 -6.52
N LEU A 374 -40.53 25.96 -6.77
CA LEU A 374 -40.01 27.29 -6.42
C LEU A 374 -40.72 28.40 -7.23
N GLN A 375 -40.88 28.24 -8.54
CA GLN A 375 -41.56 29.23 -9.41
C GLN A 375 -43.02 29.46 -9.03
N ARG A 376 -43.72 28.41 -8.58
CA ARG A 376 -45.10 28.50 -8.08
C ARG A 376 -45.18 29.12 -6.68
N GLY A 377 -44.05 29.19 -5.97
CA GLY A 377 -43.99 29.61 -4.57
C GLY A 377 -44.59 28.56 -3.63
N ASP A 378 -44.64 27.29 -4.05
CA ASP A 378 -45.20 26.20 -3.25
C ASP A 378 -44.34 25.93 -2.00
N ILE A 379 -43.03 26.17 -2.09
CA ILE A 379 -42.04 25.93 -1.02
C ILE A 379 -41.19 27.16 -0.72
N GLN A 380 -40.79 27.35 0.55
CA GLN A 380 -39.79 28.33 0.99
C GLN A 380 -38.61 27.66 1.72
N PRO A 381 -37.67 27.03 1.00
CA PRO A 381 -36.68 26.14 1.59
C PRO A 381 -35.49 26.83 2.26
N TRP A 382 -35.30 26.57 3.56
CA TRP A 382 -34.16 27.10 4.30
C TRP A 382 -32.80 26.57 3.80
N LEU A 383 -31.78 27.44 3.77
CA LEU A 383 -30.41 27.18 3.32
C LEU A 383 -29.38 27.68 4.34
N HIS A 384 -28.28 26.94 4.51
CA HIS A 384 -27.11 27.44 5.23
C HIS A 384 -26.44 28.60 4.47
N SER A 385 -25.91 29.57 5.23
CA SER A 385 -25.16 30.69 4.68
C SER A 385 -23.86 30.22 4.00
N GLY A 386 -23.42 30.97 2.98
CA GLY A 386 -22.12 30.74 2.32
C GLY A 386 -22.13 29.78 1.13
N SER A 387 -23.28 29.20 0.75
CA SER A 387 -23.40 28.32 -0.42
C SER A 387 -23.53 29.14 -1.72
N ASN A 388 -22.62 28.93 -2.68
CA ASN A 388 -22.57 29.67 -3.96
C ASN A 388 -23.11 28.89 -5.16
N SER A 389 -23.76 27.75 -4.92
CA SER A 389 -24.33 26.88 -5.94
C SER A 389 -25.39 27.58 -6.80
N LEU A 390 -25.63 27.06 -8.01
CA LEU A 390 -26.70 27.57 -8.86
C LEU A 390 -28.08 27.41 -8.19
N LEU A 391 -28.30 26.30 -7.47
CA LEU A 391 -29.55 26.06 -6.75
C LEU A 391 -29.77 27.07 -5.62
N SER A 392 -28.73 27.43 -4.85
CA SER A 392 -28.87 28.42 -3.77
C SER A 392 -29.28 29.79 -4.32
N LYS A 393 -28.69 30.19 -5.46
CA LYS A 393 -29.05 31.44 -6.15
C LYS A 393 -30.51 31.45 -6.61
N LEU A 394 -31.00 30.33 -7.17
CA LEU A 394 -32.39 30.20 -7.59
C LEU A 394 -33.36 30.26 -6.41
N ILE A 395 -33.02 29.63 -5.30
CA ILE A 395 -33.84 29.68 -4.06
C ILE A 395 -33.90 31.13 -3.54
N HIS A 396 -32.78 31.83 -3.47
CA HIS A 396 -32.76 33.24 -3.06
C HIS A 396 -33.59 34.14 -3.99
N GLN A 397 -33.52 33.92 -5.31
CA GLN A 397 -34.35 34.63 -6.29
C GLN A 397 -35.85 34.35 -6.11
N SER A 398 -36.20 33.12 -5.75
CA SER A 398 -37.58 32.70 -5.48
C SER A 398 -38.22 33.52 -4.36
N TYR A 399 -37.46 33.86 -3.31
CA TYR A 399 -37.95 34.69 -2.20
C TYR A 399 -38.31 36.12 -2.61
N HIS A 400 -37.71 36.61 -3.70
CA HIS A 400 -37.96 37.93 -4.23
C HIS A 400 -38.99 37.94 -5.37
N GLY A 401 -39.59 36.78 -5.69
CA GLY A 401 -40.68 36.65 -6.65
C GLY A 401 -40.27 36.72 -8.13
N THR A 402 -38.96 36.75 -8.43
CA THR A 402 -38.44 36.77 -9.80
C THR A 402 -37.32 35.75 -9.94
N MET A 403 -37.63 34.59 -10.53
CA MET A 403 -36.64 33.55 -10.82
C MET A 403 -36.22 33.59 -12.29
N ASP A 404 -34.92 33.40 -12.54
CA ASP A 404 -34.40 33.25 -13.90
C ASP A 404 -34.91 31.94 -14.54
N THR A 405 -35.17 31.98 -15.84
CA THR A 405 -35.52 30.78 -16.61
C THR A 405 -34.27 29.93 -16.85
N VAL A 406 -34.10 28.87 -16.06
CA VAL A 406 -32.99 27.92 -16.22
C VAL A 406 -33.36 26.87 -17.26
N THR A 407 -32.58 26.79 -18.33
CA THR A 407 -32.69 25.70 -19.31
C THR A 407 -31.86 24.51 -18.83
N LEU A 408 -32.52 23.46 -18.34
CA LEU A 408 -31.89 22.21 -17.90
C LEU A 408 -31.40 21.39 -19.10
N SER A 409 -30.36 21.88 -19.77
CA SER A 409 -29.77 21.27 -20.97
C SER A 409 -28.25 21.15 -20.85
N GLY A 410 -27.65 20.26 -21.63
CA GLY A 410 -26.21 20.01 -21.59
C GLY A 410 -25.74 19.53 -20.21
N THR A 411 -24.64 20.10 -19.71
CA THR A 411 -24.02 19.69 -18.45
C THR A 411 -24.58 20.37 -17.20
N ILE A 412 -25.58 21.26 -17.35
CA ILE A 412 -26.13 22.06 -16.24
C ILE A 412 -26.70 21.19 -15.11
N PRO A 413 -27.53 20.16 -15.36
CA PRO A 413 -28.09 19.33 -14.28
C PRO A 413 -27.01 18.59 -13.47
N VAL A 414 -25.97 18.08 -14.16
CA VAL A 414 -24.83 17.40 -13.50
C VAL A 414 -24.05 18.39 -12.64
N LYS A 415 -23.76 19.58 -13.19
CA LYS A 415 -23.06 20.65 -12.46
C LYS A 415 -23.85 21.10 -11.22
N MET A 416 -25.17 21.25 -11.33
CA MET A 416 -26.02 21.61 -10.19
C MET A 416 -25.90 20.60 -9.05
N LEU A 417 -26.02 19.30 -9.35
CA LEU A 417 -25.91 18.28 -8.30
C LEU A 417 -24.50 18.17 -7.73
N LEU A 418 -23.48 18.34 -8.57
CA LEU A 418 -22.07 18.34 -8.15
C LEU A 418 -21.75 19.48 -7.19
N GLU A 419 -22.24 20.69 -7.46
CA GLU A 419 -22.08 21.85 -6.57
C GLU A 419 -22.73 21.60 -5.20
N ILE A 420 -23.93 21.01 -5.18
CA ILE A 420 -24.63 20.67 -3.94
C ILE A 420 -23.84 19.63 -3.13
N GLY A 421 -23.38 18.56 -3.79
CA GLY A 421 -22.57 17.53 -3.13
C GLY A 421 -21.25 18.05 -2.57
N LEU A 422 -20.58 18.95 -3.29
CA LEU A 422 -19.37 19.62 -2.81
C LEU A 422 -19.65 20.46 -1.56
N ASP A 423 -20.70 21.28 -1.57
CA ASP A 423 -21.06 22.11 -0.42
C ASP A 423 -21.41 21.24 0.79
N LYS A 424 -22.17 20.16 0.60
CA LYS A 424 -22.53 19.21 1.66
C LYS A 424 -21.29 18.55 2.26
N LEU A 425 -20.47 17.90 1.43
CA LEU A 425 -19.30 17.15 1.90
C LEU A 425 -18.27 18.06 2.56
N LYS A 426 -18.02 19.27 2.03
CA LYS A 426 -17.14 20.24 2.68
C LYS A 426 -17.64 20.61 4.07
N LYS A 427 -18.95 20.85 4.26
CA LYS A 427 -19.52 21.15 5.58
C LYS A 427 -19.39 19.97 6.53
N ASP A 428 -19.55 18.74 6.05
CA ASP A 428 -19.36 17.54 6.87
C ASP A 428 -17.91 17.40 7.34
N PHE A 429 -16.93 17.58 6.43
CA PHE A 429 -15.52 17.57 6.81
C PHE A 429 -15.18 18.70 7.78
N ILE A 430 -15.65 19.92 7.54
CA ILE A 430 -15.48 21.06 8.46
C ILE A 430 -16.04 20.72 9.85
N SER A 431 -17.28 20.22 9.90
CA SER A 431 -17.96 19.83 11.13
C SER A 431 -17.16 18.76 11.89
N PHE A 432 -16.66 17.75 11.19
CA PHE A 432 -15.84 16.70 11.79
C PHE A 432 -14.50 17.24 12.33
N PHE A 433 -13.69 17.89 11.48
CA PHE A 433 -12.34 18.30 11.85
C PHE A 433 -12.33 19.40 12.92
N ILE A 434 -13.29 20.32 12.90
CA ILE A 434 -13.43 21.35 13.92
C ILE A 434 -14.09 20.77 15.19
N GLY A 435 -15.13 19.95 15.03
CA GLY A 435 -15.86 19.34 16.15
C GLY A 435 -15.01 18.37 16.98
N GLN A 436 -14.04 17.70 16.36
CA GLN A 436 -13.05 16.86 17.03
C GLN A 436 -11.79 17.63 17.45
N GLU A 437 -11.75 18.95 17.31
CA GLU A 437 -10.62 19.82 17.63
C GLU A 437 -9.31 19.44 16.89
N LEU A 438 -9.42 18.81 15.72
CA LEU A 438 -8.27 18.36 14.92
C LEU A 438 -7.72 19.47 14.01
N ALA A 439 -8.55 20.43 13.61
CA ALA A 439 -8.14 21.55 12.78
C ALA A 439 -8.97 22.81 13.06
N SER A 440 -8.44 23.97 12.67
CA SER A 440 -9.20 25.22 12.61
C SER A 440 -9.70 25.44 11.18
N LEU A 441 -10.69 26.33 11.01
CA LEU A 441 -11.19 26.69 9.67
C LEU A 441 -10.06 27.23 8.77
N ASN A 442 -9.10 27.97 9.34
CA ASN A 442 -7.93 28.48 8.60
C ASN A 442 -7.04 27.36 8.07
N HIS A 443 -6.88 26.26 8.83
CA HIS A 443 -6.11 25.11 8.36
C HIS A 443 -6.82 24.39 7.20
N LEU A 444 -8.15 24.44 7.16
CA LEU A 444 -8.98 23.81 6.13
C LEU A 444 -9.16 24.68 4.88
N GLU A 445 -8.76 25.95 4.92
CA GLU A 445 -8.99 26.95 3.85
C GLU A 445 -8.57 26.43 2.47
N TYR A 446 -7.38 25.83 2.37
CA TYR A 446 -6.89 25.23 1.12
C TYR A 446 -7.91 24.26 0.51
N PHE A 447 -8.54 23.40 1.32
CA PHE A 447 -9.42 22.35 0.84
C PHE A 447 -10.85 22.84 0.51
N ILE A 448 -11.32 23.89 1.20
CA ILE A 448 -12.72 24.33 1.12
C ILE A 448 -12.94 25.50 0.16
N THR A 449 -11.88 26.20 -0.22
CA THR A 449 -11.92 27.42 -1.04
C THR A 449 -12.72 27.26 -2.35
N PRO A 450 -13.68 28.16 -2.65
CA PRO A 450 -14.50 28.08 -3.86
C PRO A 450 -13.86 28.76 -5.09
N SER A 451 -12.69 29.39 -4.97
CA SER A 451 -12.07 30.18 -6.04
C SER A 451 -11.42 29.34 -7.16
N VAL A 452 -11.23 28.04 -6.92
CA VAL A 452 -10.64 27.11 -7.89
C VAL A 452 -11.72 26.42 -8.72
N ASP A 453 -11.32 25.81 -9.83
CA ASP A 453 -12.25 25.09 -10.70
C ASP A 453 -12.92 23.90 -9.98
N ILE A 454 -14.08 23.49 -10.49
CA ILE A 454 -14.90 22.46 -9.82
C ILE A 454 -14.20 21.10 -9.73
N GLN A 455 -13.31 20.77 -10.67
CA GLN A 455 -12.58 19.50 -10.66
C GLN A 455 -11.51 19.52 -9.56
N GLU A 456 -10.78 20.62 -9.44
CA GLU A 456 -9.82 20.83 -8.34
C GLU A 456 -10.53 20.84 -6.97
N GLN A 457 -11.74 21.39 -6.87
CA GLN A 457 -12.53 21.32 -5.63
C GLN A 457 -12.86 19.87 -5.26
N VAL A 458 -13.28 19.04 -6.22
CA VAL A 458 -13.55 17.61 -6.01
C VAL A 458 -12.27 16.89 -5.56
N TYR A 459 -11.15 17.14 -6.23
CA TYR A 459 -9.86 16.55 -5.89
C TYR A 459 -9.40 16.90 -4.46
N ARG A 460 -9.65 18.14 -4.01
CA ARG A 460 -9.35 18.54 -2.62
C ARG A 460 -10.25 17.88 -1.59
N VAL A 461 -11.53 17.67 -1.91
CA VAL A 461 -12.46 16.91 -1.05
C VAL A 461 -12.02 15.45 -0.94
N GLN A 462 -11.56 14.83 -2.04
CA GLN A 462 -10.94 13.49 -1.97
C GLN A 462 -9.73 13.46 -1.04
N LYS A 463 -8.85 14.47 -1.10
CA LYS A 463 -7.71 14.57 -0.16
C LYS A 463 -8.17 14.65 1.30
N LEU A 464 -9.20 15.43 1.61
CA LEU A 464 -9.77 15.48 2.95
C LEU A 464 -10.30 14.12 3.40
N HIS A 465 -10.96 13.40 2.49
CA HIS A 465 -11.43 12.04 2.75
C HIS A 465 -10.26 11.09 3.07
N HIS A 466 -9.19 11.10 2.27
CA HIS A 466 -8.02 10.26 2.54
C HIS A 466 -7.34 10.62 3.87
N ILE A 467 -7.25 11.91 4.22
CA ILE A 467 -6.74 12.34 5.53
C ILE A 467 -7.62 11.76 6.64
N LEU A 468 -8.94 11.77 6.45
CA LEU A 468 -9.88 11.20 7.41
C LEU A 468 -9.71 9.68 7.54
N GLU A 469 -9.58 8.94 6.44
CA GLU A 469 -9.33 7.49 6.44
C GLU A 469 -8.05 7.14 7.22
N ILE A 470 -6.98 7.91 7.03
CA ILE A 470 -5.73 7.77 7.80
C ILE A 470 -5.97 8.02 9.28
N LEU A 471 -6.65 9.10 9.64
CA LEU A 471 -6.89 9.46 11.04
C LEU A 471 -7.76 8.43 11.76
N VAL A 472 -8.82 7.94 11.12
CA VAL A 472 -9.69 6.91 11.70
C VAL A 472 -8.92 5.62 11.91
N SER A 473 -8.16 5.21 10.89
CA SER A 473 -7.27 4.05 10.99
C SER A 473 -6.33 4.20 12.19
N CYS A 474 -5.68 5.35 12.35
CA CYS A 474 -4.81 5.64 13.49
C CYS A 474 -5.55 5.63 14.85
N MET A 475 -6.73 6.25 14.93
CA MET A 475 -7.46 6.40 16.19
C MET A 475 -7.86 5.05 16.79
N LEU A 476 -8.16 4.04 15.95
CA LEU A 476 -8.45 2.69 16.41
C LEU A 476 -7.30 2.07 17.22
N PHE A 477 -6.03 2.40 16.91
CA PHE A 477 -4.85 1.77 17.52
C PHE A 477 -4.10 2.68 18.50
N ILE A 478 -4.22 4.01 18.39
CA ILE A 478 -3.51 4.96 19.28
C ILE A 478 -4.30 5.21 20.58
N LYS A 479 -5.63 5.11 20.55
CA LYS A 479 -6.50 5.43 21.70
C LYS A 479 -6.56 4.34 22.80
N PRO A 480 -6.36 3.02 22.56
CA PRO A 480 -6.34 2.04 23.64
C PRO A 480 -4.95 1.99 24.30
N GLN A 481 -4.73 2.84 25.31
CA GLN A 481 -3.42 2.97 25.98
C GLN A 481 -3.01 1.73 26.80
N HIS A 482 -3.90 0.79 27.11
CA HIS A 482 -3.58 -0.36 27.95
C HIS A 482 -3.92 -1.73 27.31
N GLU A 483 -5.02 -1.84 26.57
CA GLU A 483 -5.42 -3.11 25.95
C GLU A 483 -4.55 -3.48 24.74
N LEU A 484 -4.13 -2.50 23.92
CA LEU A 484 -3.24 -2.76 22.79
C LEU A 484 -1.82 -3.12 23.25
N LEU A 485 -1.32 -2.43 24.28
CA LEU A 485 -0.05 -2.79 24.93
C LEU A 485 -0.12 -4.16 25.60
N PHE A 486 -1.26 -4.50 26.20
CA PHE A 486 -1.49 -5.82 26.78
C PHE A 486 -1.57 -6.92 25.71
N ALA A 487 -2.28 -6.68 24.60
CA ALA A 487 -2.32 -7.61 23.48
C ALA A 487 -0.93 -7.80 22.85
N LEU A 488 -0.19 -6.72 22.61
CA LEU A 488 1.17 -6.76 22.06
C LEU A 488 2.18 -7.51 22.93
N THR A 489 1.98 -7.55 24.25
CA THR A 489 2.84 -8.35 25.15
C THR A 489 2.54 -9.86 25.09
N HIS A 490 1.39 -10.25 24.55
CA HIS A 490 0.96 -11.65 24.41
C HIS A 490 0.93 -12.15 22.96
N GLU A 491 0.92 -11.24 21.99
CA GLU A 491 0.98 -11.55 20.56
C GLU A 491 2.38 -11.98 20.13
N LYS A 492 2.43 -12.95 19.21
CA LYS A 492 3.70 -13.41 18.63
C LYS A 492 4.05 -12.48 17.47
N PRO A 493 5.29 -11.98 17.39
CA PRO A 493 5.69 -11.14 16.27
C PRO A 493 5.62 -11.93 14.97
N GLN A 494 5.10 -11.28 13.92
CA GLN A 494 5.07 -11.80 12.56
C GLN A 494 6.50 -12.04 12.04
N LYS A 495 7.41 -11.15 12.45
CA LYS A 495 8.84 -11.21 12.13
C LYS A 495 9.66 -10.82 13.36
N TRP A 496 10.65 -11.63 13.71
CA TRP A 496 11.63 -11.33 14.75
C TRP A 496 13.03 -11.50 14.20
N LYS A 497 13.94 -10.59 14.54
CA LYS A 497 15.28 -10.52 13.99
C LYS A 497 16.29 -10.10 15.06
N VAL A 498 17.45 -10.74 15.04
CA VAL A 498 18.64 -10.30 15.77
C VAL A 498 19.79 -10.05 14.83
N GLU A 499 20.40 -8.88 14.96
CA GLU A 499 21.61 -8.48 14.27
C GLU A 499 22.78 -8.50 15.27
N ILE A 500 23.91 -9.08 14.85
CA ILE A 500 25.16 -9.14 15.61
C ILE A 500 26.25 -8.44 14.79
N SER A 501 26.94 -7.47 15.38
CA SER A 501 28.02 -6.74 14.69
C SER A 501 29.20 -6.41 15.61
N GLY A 502 30.36 -6.10 14.99
CA GLY A 502 31.63 -5.80 15.65
C GLY A 502 32.04 -4.34 15.66
N GLY A 503 31.10 -3.40 15.54
CA GLY A 503 31.36 -1.95 15.44
C GLY A 503 31.48 -1.40 14.01
N GLN A 504 31.85 -2.23 13.02
CA GLN A 504 31.63 -1.90 11.61
C GLN A 504 30.20 -2.29 11.20
N LYS A 505 29.34 -1.30 10.89
CA LYS A 505 27.93 -1.55 10.54
C LYS A 505 27.73 -2.58 9.41
N LYS A 506 28.59 -2.54 8.39
CA LYS A 506 28.51 -3.44 7.23
C LYS A 506 28.80 -4.90 7.59
N VAL A 507 29.66 -5.16 8.58
CA VAL A 507 30.06 -6.52 8.96
C VAL A 507 29.14 -7.03 10.04
N LYS A 508 28.12 -7.78 9.62
CA LYS A 508 27.07 -8.28 10.50
C LYS A 508 26.64 -9.71 10.18
N THR A 509 26.16 -10.39 11.22
CA THR A 509 25.39 -11.62 11.11
C THR A 509 23.96 -11.32 11.52
N VAL A 510 22.98 -11.72 10.71
CA VAL A 510 21.56 -11.51 11.00
C VAL A 510 20.87 -12.85 11.01
N TRP A 511 20.12 -13.13 12.07
CA TRP A 511 19.19 -14.25 12.12
C TRP A 511 17.77 -13.70 12.26
N GLN A 512 16.84 -14.22 11.47
CA GLN A 512 15.43 -13.83 11.53
C GLN A 512 14.52 -15.05 11.44
N LEU A 513 13.36 -14.91 12.08
CA LEU A 513 12.23 -15.82 12.09
C LEU A 513 11.01 -15.05 11.58
N SER A 514 10.26 -15.65 10.66
CA SER A 514 8.99 -15.10 10.18
C SER A 514 7.94 -16.19 9.96
N ASP A 515 6.66 -15.81 9.99
CA ASP A 515 5.52 -16.69 9.66
C ASP A 515 5.18 -16.72 8.16
N SER A 516 5.82 -15.86 7.37
CA SER A 516 5.68 -15.74 5.92
C SER A 516 7.05 -15.82 5.25
N ALA A 517 7.06 -16.24 3.98
CA ALA A 517 8.29 -16.41 3.20
C ALA A 517 9.00 -15.05 3.01
N PRO A 518 10.22 -14.86 3.55
CA PRO A 518 10.92 -13.58 3.45
C PRO A 518 11.60 -13.38 2.09
N VAL A 519 11.61 -14.41 1.25
CA VAL A 519 12.27 -14.45 -0.08
C VAL A 519 11.21 -14.73 -1.14
N ASP A 520 11.06 -13.80 -2.08
CA ASP A 520 10.01 -13.78 -3.10
C ASP A 520 10.19 -14.78 -4.24
N HIS A 521 11.43 -15.11 -4.59
CA HIS A 521 11.79 -16.00 -5.71
C HIS A 521 11.97 -17.47 -5.29
N LEU A 522 11.76 -17.80 -4.02
CA LEU A 522 11.79 -19.19 -3.55
C LEU A 522 10.37 -19.73 -3.44
N SER A 523 10.09 -20.80 -4.19
CA SER A 523 8.90 -21.61 -3.97
C SER A 523 9.22 -22.67 -2.92
N PHE A 524 8.63 -22.53 -1.74
CA PHE A 524 8.65 -23.60 -0.74
C PHE A 524 7.50 -24.54 -1.06
N HIS A 525 7.81 -25.79 -1.42
CA HIS A 525 6.77 -26.81 -1.59
C HIS A 525 5.94 -26.90 -0.30
N LYS A 526 4.68 -26.46 -0.37
CA LYS A 526 3.69 -26.83 0.65
C LYS A 526 3.54 -28.34 0.54
N PRO A 527 3.77 -29.13 1.61
CA PRO A 527 3.34 -30.52 1.59
C PRO A 527 1.83 -30.52 1.32
N ASP A 528 1.35 -31.40 0.43
CA ASP A 528 -0.07 -31.58 0.11
C ASP A 528 -0.88 -31.68 1.41
N VAL A 529 -1.47 -30.58 1.85
CA VAL A 529 -2.49 -30.61 2.88
C VAL A 529 -3.74 -31.03 2.14
N SER A 530 -4.03 -32.32 2.18
CA SER A 530 -5.31 -32.85 1.75
C SER A 530 -6.41 -32.05 2.46
N GLU A 531 -7.15 -31.23 1.71
CA GLU A 531 -8.43 -30.68 2.12
C GLU A 531 -9.31 -31.85 2.53
N LEU A 532 -9.40 -32.16 3.82
CA LEU A 532 -10.48 -32.93 4.45
C LEU A 532 -10.15 -33.11 5.95
N THR A 533 -10.32 -32.06 6.75
CA THR A 533 -10.95 -32.17 8.07
C THR A 533 -11.43 -30.80 8.54
N LEU A 534 -12.73 -30.57 8.35
CA LEU A 534 -13.55 -29.69 9.19
C LEU A 534 -13.49 -30.21 10.63
N ASN A 535 -12.50 -29.74 11.41
CA ASN A 535 -12.54 -29.63 12.87
C ASN A 535 -11.30 -28.84 13.31
N GLY A 536 -11.51 -27.77 14.07
CA GLY A 536 -10.49 -26.80 14.48
C GLY A 536 -9.40 -27.36 15.41
N SER A 537 -8.51 -28.19 14.88
CA SER A 537 -7.20 -28.47 15.46
C SER A 537 -6.16 -27.61 14.76
N LEU A 538 -5.40 -26.82 15.54
CA LEU A 538 -4.19 -26.07 15.18
C LEU A 538 -3.62 -26.47 13.81
N GLU A 539 -3.87 -25.68 12.77
CA GLU A 539 -3.08 -25.76 11.54
C GLU A 539 -1.60 -25.67 11.94
N GLU A 540 -0.81 -26.68 11.60
CA GLU A 540 0.62 -26.73 11.90
C GLU A 540 1.33 -25.60 11.15
N ARG A 541 1.51 -24.46 11.82
CA ARG A 541 2.09 -23.25 11.23
C ARG A 541 3.57 -23.50 10.88
N ILE A 542 3.91 -23.36 9.60
CA ILE A 542 5.30 -23.42 9.10
C ILE A 542 5.99 -22.10 9.46
N PHE A 543 7.23 -22.16 9.93
CA PHE A 543 8.07 -20.99 10.17
C PHE A 543 9.20 -20.90 9.15
N PHE A 544 9.54 -19.68 8.77
CA PHE A 544 10.67 -19.40 7.90
C PHE A 544 11.81 -18.83 8.73
N THR A 545 12.99 -19.45 8.61
CA THR A 545 14.22 -18.95 9.21
C THR A 545 15.16 -18.47 8.12
N ASN A 546 15.75 -17.30 8.31
CA ASN A 546 16.78 -16.77 7.43
C ASN A 546 18.03 -16.42 8.21
N LEU A 547 19.18 -16.78 7.65
CA LEU A 547 20.50 -16.48 8.20
C LEU A 547 21.31 -15.73 7.16
N VAL A 548 21.64 -14.49 7.49
CA VAL A 548 22.62 -13.67 6.74
C VAL A 548 23.96 -13.76 7.45
N THR A 549 24.98 -14.17 6.71
CA THR A 549 26.37 -14.09 7.14
C THR A 549 27.18 -13.30 6.13
N CYS A 550 28.32 -12.77 6.57
CA CYS A 550 29.21 -12.06 5.65
C CYS A 550 30.67 -12.41 5.88
N SER A 551 31.51 -12.14 4.87
CA SER A 551 32.96 -12.22 4.93
C SER A 551 33.55 -10.92 4.39
N GLN A 552 34.48 -10.31 5.13
CA GLN A 552 35.15 -9.10 4.69
C GLN A 552 36.50 -9.47 4.05
N VAL A 553 36.74 -8.95 2.85
CA VAL A 553 37.98 -9.14 2.10
C VAL A 553 38.62 -7.77 1.89
N HIS A 554 39.88 -7.62 2.30
CA HIS A 554 40.65 -6.41 2.07
C HIS A 554 41.44 -6.51 0.77
N PHE A 555 41.39 -5.47 -0.06
CA PHE A 555 42.28 -5.31 -1.20
C PHE A 555 43.59 -4.73 -0.66
N LYS A 556 44.55 -5.60 -0.39
CA LYS A 556 45.89 -5.23 0.11
C LYS A 556 46.89 -5.09 -1.02
#